data_AF-A0A9K3J3K7-F1
#
_entry.id   AF-A0A9K3J3K7-F1
#
_cell.length_a   1.000
_cell.length_b   1.000
_cell.length_c   1.000
_cell.angle_alpha   90.00
_cell.angle_beta   90.00
_cell.angle_gamma   90.00
#
_symmetry.space_group_name_H-M   'P 1'
#
loop_
_entity.id
_entity.type
_entity.pdbx_description
1 polymer ?
#
loop_
_entity_poly.entity_id
_entity_poly.type
_entity_poly.pdbx_seq_one_letter_code
_entity_poly.pdbx_strand_id
1 'polypeptide(L)'
;MADVVQYEHLNKMNSHNIAMVFAPNMTQMADPLTALMYAVQVMNFLKTLITKTLREREDAVIESSRGPPQEPPLDKNGDQGPRLSPHVQQNHDENEEKEHEFATYDDIYLPLYQFVDVSCL
;
A
#
# COMPACT_ATOMS: atom_id res chain seq x y z
N MET A 1 -12.15 5.03 -1.29
CA MET A 1 -12.00 3.55 -1.42
C MET A 1 -11.01 3.01 -0.39
N ALA A 2 -9.85 3.63 -0.22
CA ALA A 2 -8.87 3.22 0.80
C ALA A 2 -9.44 3.15 2.23
N ASP A 3 -10.40 4.00 2.58
CA ASP A 3 -11.01 3.98 3.93
C ASP A 3 -11.75 2.67 4.23
N VAL A 4 -12.33 2.03 3.21
CA VAL A 4 -12.98 0.71 3.40
C VAL A 4 -11.91 -0.35 3.65
N VAL A 5 -10.82 -0.34 2.90
CA VAL A 5 -9.72 -1.31 3.03
C VAL A 5 -8.93 -1.11 4.33
N GLN A 6 -8.84 0.12 4.84
CA GLN A 6 -8.24 0.39 6.15
C GLN A 6 -8.90 -0.41 7.29
N TYR A 7 -10.18 -0.75 7.15
CA TYR A 7 -10.93 -1.59 8.09
C TYR A 7 -11.10 -3.03 7.60
N GLU A 8 -10.22 -3.54 6.74
CA GLU A 8 -10.27 -4.91 6.20
C GLU A 8 -10.39 -5.96 7.30
N HIS A 9 -9.71 -5.79 8.43
CA HIS A 9 -9.79 -6.71 9.56
C HIS A 9 -11.22 -6.85 10.13
N LEU A 10 -12.07 -5.83 9.99
CA LEU A 10 -13.48 -5.83 10.42
C LEU A 10 -14.44 -6.24 9.29
N ASN A 11 -14.25 -5.70 8.08
CA ASN A 11 -15.21 -5.85 6.98
C ASN A 11 -14.82 -6.90 5.93
N LYS A 12 -13.61 -7.46 6.02
CA LYS A 12 -13.04 -8.48 5.12
C LYS A 12 -12.93 -8.06 3.65
N MET A 13 -12.94 -6.75 3.38
CA MET A 13 -12.77 -6.19 2.04
C MET A 13 -11.34 -5.70 1.82
N ASN A 14 -10.54 -6.53 1.16
CA ASN A 14 -9.18 -6.16 0.74
C ASN A 14 -9.18 -5.27 -0.52
N SER A 15 -8.01 -4.72 -0.87
CA SER A 15 -7.84 -3.82 -2.03
C SER A 15 -8.25 -4.47 -3.36
N HIS A 16 -8.05 -5.77 -3.50
CA HIS A 16 -8.45 -6.53 -4.68
C HIS A 16 -9.97 -6.64 -4.79
N ASN A 17 -10.66 -7.00 -3.70
CA ASN A 17 -12.12 -7.11 -3.63
C ASN A 17 -12.78 -5.76 -3.96
N ILE A 18 -12.25 -4.67 -3.41
CA ILE A 18 -12.70 -3.32 -3.71
C ILE A 18 -12.48 -3.00 -5.19
N ALA A 19 -11.28 -3.22 -5.73
CA ALA A 19 -11.02 -2.95 -7.14
C ALA A 19 -11.95 -3.76 -8.07
N MET A 20 -12.22 -5.02 -7.76
CA MET A 20 -13.12 -5.88 -8.55
C MET A 20 -14.56 -5.39 -8.58
N VAL A 21 -15.11 -4.92 -7.47
CA VAL A 21 -16.52 -4.46 -7.43
C VAL A 21 -16.70 -3.05 -8.00
N PHE A 22 -15.66 -2.23 -7.95
CA PHE A 22 -15.74 -0.84 -8.41
C PHE A 22 -15.32 -0.64 -9.86
N ALA A 23 -14.34 -1.40 -10.37
CA ALA A 23 -13.84 -1.21 -11.73
C ALA A 23 -14.91 -1.34 -12.83
N PRO A 24 -15.83 -2.33 -12.79
CA PRO A 24 -16.91 -2.43 -13.77
C PRO A 24 -17.86 -1.22 -13.75
N ASN A 25 -18.12 -0.67 -12.56
CA ASN A 25 -19.04 0.46 -12.40
C ASN A 25 -18.43 1.79 -12.84
N MET A 26 -17.10 1.89 -12.87
CA MET A 26 -16.40 3.10 -13.36
C MET A 26 -16.17 3.08 -14.87
N THR A 27 -16.15 1.89 -15.48
CA THR A 27 -16.01 1.74 -16.93
C THR A 27 -17.38 1.79 -17.61
N GLN A 28 -17.82 2.99 -18.01
CA GLN A 28 -19.08 3.19 -18.74
C GLN A 28 -18.88 3.06 -20.26
N MET A 29 -18.66 1.83 -20.73
CA MET A 29 -18.45 1.51 -22.15
C MET A 29 -19.60 0.68 -22.71
N ALA A 30 -20.04 0.98 -23.93
CA ALA A 30 -21.14 0.26 -24.58
C ALA A 30 -20.72 -1.07 -25.21
N ASP A 31 -19.46 -1.18 -25.67
CA ASP A 31 -18.91 -2.41 -26.23
C ASP A 31 -18.37 -3.32 -25.11
N PRO A 32 -18.87 -4.56 -24.95
CA PRO A 32 -18.48 -5.44 -23.84
C PRO A 32 -17.01 -5.84 -23.84
N LEU A 33 -16.39 -6.02 -25.01
CA LEU A 33 -14.98 -6.42 -25.10
C LEU A 33 -14.05 -5.28 -24.69
N THR A 34 -14.34 -4.09 -25.20
CA THR A 34 -13.64 -2.86 -24.83
C THR A 34 -13.87 -2.53 -23.36
N ALA A 35 -15.10 -2.68 -22.86
CA ALA A 35 -15.44 -2.50 -21.45
C ALA A 35 -14.61 -3.44 -20.54
N LEU A 36 -14.45 -4.70 -20.94
CA LEU A 36 -13.65 -5.66 -20.18
C LEU A 36 -12.18 -5.25 -20.10
N MET A 37 -11.57 -4.85 -21.23
CA MET A 37 -10.18 -4.37 -21.23
C MET A 37 -10.00 -3.17 -20.30
N TYR A 38 -10.86 -2.17 -20.41
CA TYR A 38 -10.78 -0.98 -19.55
C TYR A 38 -11.07 -1.31 -18.09
N ALA A 39 -12.02 -2.21 -17.80
CA ALA A 39 -12.28 -2.65 -16.43
C ALA A 39 -11.06 -3.32 -15.79
N VAL A 40 -10.31 -4.14 -16.53
CA VAL A 40 -9.05 -4.73 -16.02
C VAL A 40 -8.00 -3.64 -15.74
N GLN A 41 -7.86 -2.66 -16.64
CA GLN A 41 -6.93 -1.53 -16.43
C GLN A 41 -7.31 -0.71 -15.20
N VAL A 42 -8.59 -0.35 -15.07
CA VAL A 42 -9.12 0.40 -13.93
C VAL A 42 -8.95 -0.39 -12.64
N MET A 43 -9.20 -1.70 -12.64
CA MET A 43 -8.98 -2.57 -11.48
C MET A 43 -7.52 -2.50 -11.00
N ASN A 44 -6.56 -2.68 -11.91
CA ASN A 44 -5.14 -2.63 -11.57
C ASN A 44 -4.74 -1.24 -11.05
N PHE A 45 -5.23 -0.18 -11.69
CA PHE A 45 -5.01 1.18 -11.26
C PHE A 45 -5.55 1.44 -9.84
N LEU A 46 -6.78 1.04 -9.53
CA LEU A 46 -7.37 1.19 -8.20
C LEU A 46 -6.62 0.40 -7.14
N LYS A 47 -6.23 -0.86 -7.43
CA LYS A 47 -5.45 -1.67 -6.50
C LYS A 47 -4.16 -0.95 -6.11
N THR A 48 -3.45 -0.42 -7.10
CA THR A 48 -2.22 0.37 -6.87
C THR A 48 -2.49 1.64 -6.07
N LEU A 49 -3.51 2.43 -6.44
CA LEU A 49 -3.84 3.66 -5.71
C LEU A 49 -4.20 3.40 -4.24
N ILE A 50 -5.03 2.39 -3.99
CA ILE A 50 -5.46 2.02 -2.64
C ILE A 50 -4.23 1.61 -1.81
N THR A 51 -3.40 0.71 -2.32
CA THR A 51 -2.20 0.26 -1.61
C THR A 51 -1.23 1.41 -1.35
N LYS A 52 -1.02 2.29 -2.33
CA LYS A 52 -0.17 3.48 -2.19
C LYS A 52 -0.72 4.41 -1.10
N THR A 53 -2.01 4.72 -1.11
CA THR A 53 -2.64 5.58 -0.10
C THR A 53 -2.58 4.98 1.31
N LEU A 54 -2.71 3.66 1.47
CA LEU A 54 -2.57 3.03 2.78
C LEU A 54 -1.14 3.15 3.33
N ARG A 55 -0.13 2.93 2.47
CA ARG A 55 1.27 3.11 2.84
C ARG A 55 1.59 4.54 3.25
N GLU A 56 1.15 5.53 2.45
CA GLU A 56 1.35 6.94 2.77
C GLU A 56 0.76 7.35 4.13
N ARG A 57 -0.36 6.74 4.53
CA ARG A 57 -0.98 6.98 5.85
C ARG A 57 -0.17 6.36 6.98
N GLU A 58 0.35 5.15 6.78
CA GLU A 58 1.23 4.48 7.74
C GLU A 58 2.52 5.28 7.96
N ASP A 59 3.16 5.70 6.86
CA ASP A 59 4.37 6.53 6.90
C ASP A 59 4.13 7.86 7.63
N ALA A 60 2.98 8.51 7.43
CA ALA A 60 2.62 9.75 8.12
C ALA A 60 2.45 9.56 9.64
N VAL A 61 1.93 8.42 10.09
CA VAL A 61 1.81 8.10 11.52
C VAL A 61 3.20 7.88 12.13
N ILE A 62 4.09 7.19 11.41
CA ILE A 62 5.47 6.94 11.87
C ILE A 62 6.25 8.26 11.98
N GLU A 63 6.16 9.14 10.99
CA GLU A 63 6.79 10.46 11.02
C GLU A 63 6.21 11.36 12.13
N SER A 64 4.91 11.30 12.40
CA SER A 64 4.31 11.99 13.56
C SER A 64 4.76 11.43 14.90
N SER A 65 5.14 10.14 14.96
CA SER A 65 5.62 9.49 16.18
C SER A 65 7.11 9.73 16.42
N ARG A 66 7.88 10.06 15.38
CA ARG A 66 9.27 10.51 15.49
C ARG A 66 9.26 11.96 15.95
N GLY A 67 9.29 12.17 17.27
CA GLY A 67 9.42 13.50 17.87
C GLY A 67 10.65 14.28 17.34
N PRO A 68 10.73 15.60 17.55
CA PRO A 68 11.82 16.42 17.04
C PRO A 68 13.17 15.89 17.52
N PRO A 69 14.26 16.09 16.74
CA PRO A 69 15.61 15.65 17.12
C PRO A 69 15.91 16.08 18.55
N GLN A 70 16.10 15.09 19.44
CA GLN A 70 16.51 15.38 20.81
C GLN A 70 17.87 16.07 20.75
N GLU A 71 17.92 17.33 21.20
CA GLU A 71 19.17 18.03 21.42
C GLU A 71 20.07 17.17 22.33
N PRO A 72 21.36 17.02 22.01
CA PRO A 72 22.26 16.21 22.81
C PRO A 72 22.28 16.72 24.25
N PRO A 73 22.24 15.85 25.28
CA PRO A 73 22.23 16.30 26.67
C PRO A 73 23.52 17.06 26.95
N LEU A 74 23.39 18.37 27.21
CA LEU A 74 24.48 19.16 27.76
C LEU A 74 24.86 18.55 29.10
N ASP A 75 26.12 18.11 29.19
CA ASP A 75 26.66 17.41 30.35
C ASP A 75 26.30 18.16 31.64
N LYS A 76 25.64 17.46 32.58
CA LYS A 76 25.64 17.77 34.01
C LYS A 76 25.52 16.46 34.78
N ASN A 77 26.67 15.99 35.26
CA ASN A 77 26.83 14.85 36.16
C ASN A 77 25.90 14.93 37.39
N GLY A 78 25.26 13.81 37.76
CA GLY A 78 24.60 13.65 39.07
C GLY A 78 23.58 12.51 39.18
N ASP A 79 24.01 11.40 39.81
CA ASP A 79 23.28 10.43 40.64
C ASP A 79 22.00 9.66 40.17
N GLN A 80 22.22 8.35 39.98
CA GLN A 80 21.47 7.16 40.43
C GLN A 80 19.93 7.20 40.60
N GLY A 81 19.22 6.36 39.83
CA GLY A 81 17.85 5.91 40.13
C GLY A 81 17.42 4.69 39.29
N PRO A 82 16.61 3.74 39.81
CA PRO A 82 16.40 2.43 39.21
C PRO A 82 15.52 2.48 37.95
N ARG A 83 15.98 1.82 36.90
CA ARG A 83 15.33 1.69 35.60
C ARG A 83 14.15 0.69 35.70
N LEU A 84 12.92 1.20 35.68
CA LEU A 84 11.71 0.39 35.49
C LEU A 84 11.22 0.56 34.06
N SER A 85 11.41 -0.47 33.24
CA SER A 85 10.88 -0.54 31.87
C SER A 85 9.41 -0.98 31.89
N PRO A 86 8.49 -0.31 31.18
CA PRO A 86 7.18 -0.89 30.88
C PRO A 86 7.32 -1.92 29.77
N HIS A 87 7.01 -3.17 30.12
CA HIS A 87 6.83 -4.27 29.19
C HIS A 87 5.54 -4.02 28.38
N VAL A 88 5.68 -3.71 27.09
CA VAL A 88 4.57 -3.74 26.14
C VAL A 88 4.69 -5.06 25.38
N GLN A 89 3.72 -5.95 25.61
CA GLN A 89 3.57 -7.23 24.94
C GLN A 89 3.28 -6.99 23.45
N GLN A 90 4.27 -7.23 22.60
CA GLN A 90 4.09 -7.35 21.15
C GLN A 90 3.43 -8.70 20.89
N ASN A 91 2.17 -8.69 20.45
CA ASN A 91 1.60 -9.83 19.73
C ASN A 91 1.93 -9.60 18.25
N HIS A 92 2.99 -10.27 17.80
CA HIS A 92 3.35 -10.37 16.39
C HIS A 92 2.67 -11.66 15.89
N ASP A 93 1.52 -11.52 15.21
CA ASP A 93 1.02 -12.60 14.38
C ASP A 93 1.80 -12.55 13.06
N GLU A 94 2.79 -13.42 12.94
CA GLU A 94 3.57 -13.63 11.72
C GLU A 94 2.66 -14.24 10.65
N ASN A 95 2.08 -13.42 9.79
CA ASN A 95 1.63 -13.86 8.47
C ASN A 95 2.74 -13.55 7.47
N GLU A 96 3.63 -14.51 7.27
CA GLU A 96 4.62 -14.49 6.19
C GLU A 96 3.92 -14.57 4.82
N GLU A 97 3.41 -13.44 4.33
CA GLU A 97 3.15 -13.28 2.90
C GLU A 97 4.35 -12.58 2.28
N LYS A 98 5.15 -13.39 1.57
CA LYS A 98 6.30 -12.98 0.76
C LYS A 98 6.05 -11.63 0.09
N GLU A 99 6.93 -10.68 0.37
CA GLU A 99 7.04 -9.45 -0.41
C GLU A 99 7.17 -9.83 -1.88
N HIS A 100 6.09 -9.69 -2.63
CA HIS A 100 6.18 -9.62 -4.07
C HIS A 100 6.85 -8.28 -4.37
N GLU A 101 8.15 -8.36 -4.65
CA GLU A 101 8.94 -7.32 -5.27
C GLU A 101 8.07 -6.60 -6.30
N PHE A 102 7.71 -5.36 -6.00
CA PHE A 102 6.83 -4.58 -6.84
C PHE A 102 7.59 -4.30 -8.14
N ALA A 103 7.20 -4.99 -9.20
CA ALA A 103 7.57 -4.66 -10.56
C ALA A 103 7.41 -3.14 -10.74
N THR A 104 8.53 -2.48 -11.03
CA THR A 104 8.59 -1.03 -11.18
C THR A 104 7.76 -0.61 -12.40
N TYR A 105 7.48 0.69 -12.53
CA TYR A 105 6.74 1.23 -13.69
C TYR A 105 7.35 0.75 -15.02
N ASP A 106 8.67 0.55 -15.07
CA ASP A 106 9.39 0.02 -16.24
C ASP A 106 9.14 -1.48 -16.46
N ASP A 107 9.05 -2.29 -15.40
CA ASP A 107 8.84 -3.75 -15.50
C ASP A 107 7.46 -4.12 -16.07
N ILE A 108 6.46 -3.26 -15.92
CA ILE A 108 5.09 -3.49 -16.41
C ILE A 108 4.86 -2.80 -17.77
N TYR A 109 5.40 -1.60 -17.99
CA TYR A 109 5.18 -0.86 -19.25
C TYR A 109 6.11 -1.27 -20.40
N LEU A 110 7.38 -1.60 -20.15
CA LEU A 110 8.32 -2.00 -21.22
C LEU A 110 7.87 -3.25 -22.00
N PRO A 111 7.41 -4.36 -21.36
CA PRO A 111 6.94 -5.50 -22.12
C PRO A 111 5.66 -5.20 -22.91
N LEU A 112 4.77 -4.36 -22.40
CA LEU A 112 3.53 -3.98 -23.11
C LEU A 112 3.82 -3.22 -24.40
N TYR A 113 4.84 -2.35 -24.45
CA TYR A 113 5.25 -1.68 -25.68
C TYR A 113 5.96 -2.62 -26.67
N GLN A 114 6.67 -3.63 -26.17
CA GLN A 114 7.37 -4.59 -27.03
C GLN A 114 6.42 -5.62 -27.69
N PHE A 115 5.27 -5.92 -27.08
CA PHE A 115 4.24 -6.76 -27.70
C PHE A 115 3.42 -6.05 -28.78
N VAL A 116 3.42 -4.71 -28.82
CA VAL A 116 2.71 -3.96 -29.87
C VAL A 116 3.52 -3.92 -31.18
N ASP A 117 4.84 -4.16 -31.14
CA ASP A 117 5.75 -3.93 -32.29
C ASP A 117 6.31 -5.21 -32.93
N VAL A 118 5.64 -6.37 -32.82
CA VAL A 118 6.07 -7.62 -33.53
C VAL A 118 4.90 -8.31 -34.25
N SER A 119 3.93 -7.55 -34.74
CA SER A 119 2.91 -8.08 -35.69
C SER A 119 2.70 -7.19 -36.91
N CYS A 120 3.56 -6.19 -37.11
CA CYS A 120 3.65 -5.42 -38.35
C CYS A 120 5.08 -5.44 -38.91
N LEU A 121 5.58 -6.64 -39.23
CA LEU A 121 6.47 -6.85 -40.38
C LEU A 121 6.30 -8.26 -40.94
#